data_AF-A0ABF7RBS4-F1
#
_entry.id   AF-A0ABF7RBS4-F1
#
_cell.length_a   1.000
_cell.length_b   1.000
_cell.length_c   1.000
_cell.angle_alpha   90.00
_cell.angle_beta   90.00
_cell.angle_gamma   90.00
#
_symmetry.space_group_name_H-M   'P 1'
#
loop_
_entity.id
_entity.type
_entity.pdbx_description
1 polymer ?
#
loop_
_entity_poly.entity_id
_entity_poly.type
_entity_poly.pdbx_seq_one_letter_code
_entity_poly.pdbx_strand_id
1 'polypeptide(L)'
;MPTPMPVALPAGVRLRGSTFHLRIGVPQDIRHIWPSQPNGKPATDAYRASLGTKDRNEAAARAHAIIAEYRRKFDEMRAGTRPAAPTPITDELVAYIVQKAERDILTVDDFLRSNPRHFAQMVRSTAPRGVFSGRPIFNEAWDAVGEYLDPEQYENVSDIHRAIVRLLRTDLMVGRLDAARRIAEAACAALSIRVDWTQPQARMSLQRVLGAMVRAWQNVEKRDSGEPVETPQDPPAPSVAKPEEPEAAPKTLQDVVPMWIARNAPKDNAIGRTKKALALFEEAVGVVPLADLTKAVGARFVGFLLAPERGWSRKTAGNHAACITALANVAVKVDLLNQNPFDLSFDKTIGSKSRTPWTDDELKRMFAHPFDLAPVRRIP
;
A
#
# COMPACT_ATOMS: atom_id res chain seq x y z
N MET A 1 -28.66 35.35 -35.10
CA MET A 1 -27.85 34.25 -34.56
C MET A 1 -27.57 34.55 -33.09
N PRO A 2 -28.11 33.79 -32.13
CA PRO A 2 -27.79 34.01 -30.72
C PRO A 2 -26.33 33.65 -30.47
N THR A 3 -25.57 34.56 -29.88
CA THR A 3 -24.18 34.37 -29.47
C THR A 3 -24.13 33.21 -28.46
N PRO A 4 -23.28 32.17 -28.66
CA PRO A 4 -23.20 31.07 -27.71
C PRO A 4 -22.75 31.61 -26.34
N MET A 5 -23.56 31.33 -25.32
CA MET A 5 -23.27 31.72 -23.93
C MET A 5 -21.89 31.18 -23.51
N PRO A 6 -21.05 32.00 -22.86
CA PRO A 6 -19.71 31.57 -22.45
C PRO A 6 -19.80 30.44 -21.42
N VAL A 7 -19.08 29.34 -21.67
CA VAL A 7 -19.05 28.18 -20.77
C VAL A 7 -18.46 28.59 -19.41
N ALA A 8 -19.07 28.08 -18.33
CA ALA A 8 -18.57 28.27 -16.97
C ALA A 8 -17.20 27.60 -16.82
N LEU A 9 -16.22 28.32 -16.27
CA LEU A 9 -14.89 27.77 -16.07
C LEU A 9 -14.88 26.84 -14.86
N PRO A 10 -14.25 25.66 -14.95
CA PRO A 10 -14.16 24.75 -13.81
C PRO A 10 -13.29 25.32 -12.69
N ALA A 11 -13.50 24.82 -11.48
CA ALA A 11 -12.77 25.24 -10.29
C ALA A 11 -11.24 25.11 -10.50
N GLY A 12 -10.50 26.14 -10.10
CA GLY A 12 -9.05 26.20 -10.25
C GLY A 12 -8.56 26.79 -11.57
N VAL A 13 -9.45 27.09 -12.53
CA VAL A 13 -9.09 27.84 -13.74
C VAL A 13 -9.16 29.34 -13.50
N ARG A 14 -8.09 30.06 -13.83
CA ARG A 14 -8.02 31.53 -13.73
C ARG A 14 -7.29 32.11 -14.94
N LEU A 15 -7.74 33.27 -15.41
CA LEU A 15 -7.01 34.05 -16.42
C LEU A 15 -5.80 34.71 -15.76
N ARG A 16 -4.60 34.57 -16.34
CA ARG A 16 -3.40 35.28 -15.89
C ARG A 16 -2.72 35.91 -17.10
N GLY A 17 -2.67 37.24 -17.11
CA GLY A 17 -2.26 37.98 -18.31
C GLY A 17 -3.23 37.69 -19.45
N SER A 18 -2.74 37.05 -20.52
CA SER A 18 -3.54 36.74 -21.71
C SER A 18 -3.95 35.27 -21.86
N THR A 19 -3.59 34.38 -20.92
CA THR A 19 -3.79 32.93 -21.06
C THR A 19 -4.45 32.34 -19.82
N PHE A 20 -5.32 31.34 -19.99
CA PHE A 20 -5.91 30.63 -18.87
C PHE A 20 -4.91 29.66 -18.23
N HIS A 21 -4.93 29.55 -16.90
CA HIS A 21 -4.13 28.62 -16.11
C HIS A 21 -5.04 27.75 -15.25
N LEU A 22 -4.64 26.49 -15.03
CA LEU A 22 -5.32 25.56 -14.14
C LEU A 22 -4.42 25.21 -12.95
N ARG A 23 -5.03 25.19 -11.76
CA ARG A 23 -4.43 24.70 -10.53
C ARG A 23 -5.33 23.62 -9.90
N ILE A 24 -4.75 22.46 -9.61
CA ILE A 24 -5.40 21.35 -8.89
C ILE A 24 -4.59 21.11 -7.61
N GLY A 25 -5.24 21.21 -6.45
CA GLY A 25 -4.64 20.91 -5.16
C GLY A 25 -4.59 19.41 -4.87
N VAL A 26 -3.64 18.97 -4.05
CA VAL A 26 -3.64 17.60 -3.51
C VAL A 26 -4.64 17.54 -2.35
N PRO A 27 -5.61 16.61 -2.36
CA PRO A 27 -6.51 16.37 -1.24
C PRO A 27 -5.76 16.00 0.05
N GLN A 28 -6.23 16.49 1.19
CA GLN A 28 -5.52 16.35 2.47
C GLN A 28 -5.40 14.89 2.93
N ASP A 29 -6.40 14.07 2.62
CA ASP A 29 -6.49 12.63 2.93
C ASP A 29 -5.38 11.82 2.24
N ILE A 30 -5.00 12.15 1.01
CA ILE A 30 -3.95 11.43 0.26
C ILE A 30 -2.59 12.15 0.27
N ARG A 31 -2.48 13.28 0.96
CA ARG A 31 -1.27 14.12 0.92
C ARG A 31 -0.02 13.40 1.43
N HIS A 32 -0.20 12.44 2.33
CA HIS A 32 0.88 11.64 2.91
C HIS A 32 1.44 10.57 1.94
N ILE A 33 0.65 10.15 0.94
CA ILE A 33 1.04 9.18 -0.10
C ILE A 33 1.34 9.85 -1.44
N TRP A 34 1.04 11.15 -1.59
CA TRP A 34 1.33 11.90 -2.80
C TRP A 34 2.85 12.17 -2.95
N PRO A 35 3.45 12.05 -4.16
CA PRO A 35 4.86 12.29 -4.36
C PRO A 35 5.33 13.65 -3.83
N SER A 36 6.41 13.64 -3.07
CA SER A 36 7.04 14.86 -2.58
C SER A 36 7.68 15.66 -3.72
N GLN A 37 7.81 16.96 -3.52
CA GLN A 37 8.55 17.82 -4.43
C GLN A 37 10.04 17.44 -4.45
N PRO A 38 10.81 17.83 -5.49
CA PRO A 38 12.26 17.57 -5.55
C PRO A 38 13.06 18.10 -4.35
N ASN A 39 12.51 19.06 -3.61
CA ASN A 39 13.09 19.64 -2.40
C ASN A 39 12.69 18.88 -1.11
N GLY A 40 12.05 17.71 -1.22
CA GLY A 40 11.62 16.88 -0.09
C GLY A 40 10.36 17.37 0.64
N LYS A 41 9.75 18.48 0.23
CA LYS A 41 8.54 19.00 0.88
C LYS A 41 7.27 18.36 0.29
N PRO A 42 6.21 18.12 1.09
CA PRO A 42 4.95 17.60 0.60
C PRO A 42 4.30 18.58 -0.37
N ALA A 43 3.96 18.09 -1.56
CA ALA A 43 3.34 18.92 -2.59
C ALA A 43 1.96 19.42 -2.15
N THR A 44 1.68 20.70 -2.35
CA THR A 44 0.35 21.30 -2.15
C THR A 44 -0.51 21.23 -3.40
N ASP A 45 0.13 21.25 -4.57
CA ASP A 45 -0.52 21.26 -5.87
C ASP A 45 -0.17 19.98 -6.63
N ALA A 46 -1.20 19.27 -7.09
CA ALA A 46 -1.08 18.10 -7.96
C ALA A 46 -0.80 18.51 -9.42
N TYR A 47 -1.35 19.66 -9.83
CA TYR A 47 -1.16 20.26 -11.15
C TYR A 47 -1.15 21.78 -11.07
N ARG A 48 -0.22 22.43 -11.78
CA ARG A 48 -0.20 23.89 -11.95
C ARG A 48 0.47 24.26 -13.27
N ALA A 49 -0.31 24.62 -14.28
CA ALA A 49 0.24 25.07 -15.57
C ALA A 49 -0.72 25.96 -16.36
N SER A 50 -0.19 26.55 -17.44
CA SER A 50 -0.99 27.25 -18.45
C SER A 50 -1.78 26.24 -19.28
N LEU A 51 -3.02 26.58 -19.64
CA LEU A 51 -3.84 25.86 -20.60
C LEU A 51 -3.50 26.24 -22.05
N GLY A 52 -2.62 27.22 -22.27
CA GLY A 52 -2.08 27.57 -23.58
C GLY A 52 -3.09 28.20 -24.54
N THR A 53 -4.22 28.69 -24.04
CA THR A 53 -5.26 29.33 -24.85
C THR A 53 -5.81 30.59 -24.19
N LYS A 54 -6.26 31.52 -25.03
CA LYS A 54 -7.00 32.73 -24.64
C LYS A 54 -8.51 32.53 -24.78
N ASP A 55 -8.93 31.47 -25.47
CA ASP A 55 -10.34 31.10 -25.66
C ASP A 55 -10.88 30.44 -24.39
N ARG A 56 -11.99 30.96 -23.88
CA ARG A 56 -12.62 30.50 -22.65
C ARG A 56 -13.25 29.11 -22.78
N ASN A 57 -13.88 28.81 -23.92
CA ASN A 57 -14.53 27.53 -24.15
C ASN A 57 -13.48 26.42 -24.34
N GLU A 58 -12.42 26.73 -25.08
CA GLU A 58 -11.28 25.82 -25.23
C GLU A 58 -10.56 25.59 -23.89
N ALA A 59 -10.39 26.64 -23.08
CA ALA A 59 -9.84 26.52 -21.73
C ALA A 59 -10.71 25.63 -20.83
N ALA A 60 -12.04 25.77 -20.87
CA ALA A 60 -12.96 24.94 -20.11
C ALA A 60 -12.82 23.45 -20.50
N ALA A 61 -12.83 23.15 -21.80
CA ALA A 61 -12.68 21.78 -22.30
C ALA A 61 -11.35 21.13 -21.87
N ARG A 62 -10.23 21.83 -22.07
CA ARG A 62 -8.90 21.36 -21.66
C ARG A 62 -8.82 21.15 -20.14
N ALA A 63 -9.39 22.07 -19.37
CA ALA A 63 -9.36 21.97 -17.92
C ALA A 63 -10.18 20.78 -17.40
N HIS A 64 -11.36 20.52 -17.96
CA HIS A 64 -12.18 19.36 -17.58
C HIS A 64 -11.46 18.02 -17.84
N ALA A 65 -10.77 17.89 -18.97
CA ALA A 65 -9.99 16.69 -19.27
C ALA A 65 -8.89 16.45 -18.22
N ILE A 66 -8.13 17.49 -17.88
CA ILE A 66 -7.05 17.39 -16.87
C ILE A 66 -7.64 17.12 -15.48
N ILE A 67 -8.74 17.78 -15.10
CA ILE A 67 -9.40 17.55 -13.81
C ILE A 67 -9.89 16.10 -13.70
N ALA A 68 -10.48 15.54 -14.77
CA ALA A 68 -10.94 14.16 -14.78
C ALA A 68 -9.77 13.17 -14.60
N GLU A 69 -8.64 13.42 -15.26
CA GLU A 69 -7.43 12.60 -15.09
C GLU A 69 -6.92 12.60 -13.64
N TYR A 70 -6.83 13.77 -13.02
CA TYR A 70 -6.37 13.88 -11.63
C TYR A 70 -7.36 13.32 -10.62
N ARG A 71 -8.67 13.41 -10.89
CA ARG A 71 -9.69 12.74 -10.06
C ARG A 71 -9.49 11.23 -10.06
N ARG A 72 -9.29 10.61 -11.22
CA ARG A 72 -8.97 9.17 -11.31
C ARG A 72 -7.72 8.81 -10.51
N LYS A 73 -6.63 9.57 -10.64
CA LYS A 73 -5.40 9.35 -9.85
C LYS A 73 -5.63 9.44 -8.35
N PHE A 74 -6.44 10.40 -7.90
CA PHE A 74 -6.78 10.52 -6.49
C PHE A 74 -7.61 9.32 -6.01
N ASP A 75 -8.56 8.87 -6.82
CA ASP A 75 -9.42 7.73 -6.49
C ASP A 75 -8.63 6.41 -6.48
N GLU A 76 -7.67 6.22 -7.39
CA GLU A 76 -6.72 5.10 -7.38
C GLU A 76 -5.88 5.07 -6.10
N MET A 77 -5.32 6.23 -5.69
CA MET A 77 -4.55 6.33 -4.45
C MET A 77 -5.40 6.06 -3.21
N ARG A 78 -6.66 6.51 -3.20
CA ARG A 78 -7.62 6.18 -2.13
C ARG A 78 -7.95 4.69 -2.11
N ALA A 79 -8.17 4.08 -3.27
CA ALA A 79 -8.47 2.66 -3.37
C ALA A 79 -7.32 1.81 -2.81
N GLY A 80 -6.06 2.17 -3.11
CA GLY A 80 -4.87 1.51 -2.56
C GLY A 80 -4.66 1.71 -1.05
N THR A 81 -5.37 2.65 -0.42
CA THR A 81 -5.26 2.96 1.02
C THR A 81 -6.50 2.52 1.80
N ARG A 82 -7.50 1.95 1.14
CA ARG A 82 -8.73 1.49 1.81
C ARG A 82 -8.36 0.30 2.71
N PRO A 83 -8.54 0.39 4.04
CA PRO A 83 -8.25 -0.74 4.91
C PRO A 83 -9.15 -1.91 4.49
N ALA A 84 -8.56 -3.10 4.39
CA ALA A 84 -9.28 -4.33 4.10
C ALA A 84 -10.48 -4.47 5.05
N ALA A 85 -11.60 -4.99 4.54
CA ALA A 85 -12.81 -5.17 5.33
C ALA A 85 -12.51 -6.00 6.58
N PRO A 86 -13.07 -5.65 7.76
CA PRO A 86 -12.88 -6.45 8.95
C PRO A 86 -13.39 -7.88 8.72
N THR A 87 -12.65 -8.85 9.22
CA THR A 87 -12.99 -10.25 9.21
C THR A 87 -14.29 -10.48 9.98
N PRO A 88 -15.25 -11.25 9.43
CA PRO A 88 -16.50 -11.55 10.13
C PRO A 88 -16.25 -12.36 11.39
N ILE A 89 -17.08 -12.16 12.41
CA ILE A 89 -17.05 -12.95 13.65
C ILE A 89 -17.75 -14.28 13.37
N THR A 90 -16.98 -15.36 13.26
CA THR A 90 -17.50 -16.72 13.06
C THR A 90 -17.43 -17.54 14.35
N ASP A 91 -18.28 -18.56 14.49
CA ASP A 91 -18.24 -19.45 15.66
C ASP A 91 -16.91 -20.21 15.79
N GLU A 92 -16.30 -20.57 14.67
CA GLU A 92 -14.99 -21.23 14.63
C GLU A 92 -13.88 -20.31 15.18
N LEU A 93 -13.88 -19.04 14.76
CA LEU A 93 -12.94 -18.05 15.29
C LEU A 93 -13.15 -17.85 16.79
N VAL A 94 -14.40 -17.76 17.25
CA VAL A 94 -14.71 -17.61 18.68
C VAL A 94 -14.29 -18.83 19.48
N ALA A 95 -14.50 -20.05 18.95
CA ALA A 95 -14.07 -21.29 19.59
C ALA A 95 -12.55 -21.37 19.71
N TYR A 96 -11.82 -20.98 18.67
CA TYR A 96 -10.36 -20.86 18.72
C TYR A 96 -9.90 -19.87 19.79
N ILE A 97 -10.48 -18.67 19.84
CA ILE A 97 -10.11 -17.64 20.83
C ILE A 97 -10.39 -18.15 22.26
N VAL A 98 -11.52 -18.83 22.49
CA VAL A 98 -11.87 -19.43 23.77
C VAL A 98 -10.83 -20.46 24.22
N GLN A 99 -10.49 -21.41 23.35
CA GLN A 99 -9.51 -22.46 23.66
C GLN A 99 -8.11 -21.87 23.87
N LYS A 100 -7.73 -20.91 23.03
CA LYS A 100 -6.45 -20.21 23.13
C LYS A 100 -6.34 -19.42 24.44
N ALA A 101 -7.40 -18.72 24.85
CA ALA A 101 -7.42 -18.00 26.12
C ALA A 101 -7.23 -18.93 27.32
N GLU A 102 -7.93 -20.07 27.32
CA GLU A 102 -7.81 -21.09 28.39
C GLU A 102 -6.38 -21.63 28.48
N ARG A 103 -5.79 -21.99 27.34
CA ARG A 103 -4.40 -22.46 27.27
C ARG A 103 -3.39 -21.39 27.67
N ASP A 104 -3.47 -20.20 27.11
CA ASP A 104 -2.45 -19.16 27.29
C ASP A 104 -2.36 -18.75 28.77
N ILE A 105 -3.49 -18.66 29.48
CA ILE A 105 -3.52 -18.40 30.92
C ILE A 105 -2.79 -19.50 31.70
N LEU A 106 -3.08 -20.76 31.42
CA LEU A 106 -2.43 -21.90 32.09
C LEU A 106 -0.95 -22.04 31.72
N THR A 107 -0.58 -21.67 30.50
CA THR A 107 0.83 -21.65 30.04
C THR A 107 1.62 -20.56 30.75
N VAL A 108 1.03 -19.38 30.93
CA VAL A 108 1.65 -18.30 31.71
C VAL A 108 1.80 -18.71 33.17
N ASP A 109 0.79 -19.37 33.75
CA ASP A 109 0.88 -19.93 35.11
C ASP A 109 2.02 -20.96 35.24
N ASP A 110 2.15 -21.91 34.30
CA ASP A 110 3.27 -22.89 34.27
C ASP A 110 4.63 -22.17 34.24
N PHE A 111 4.75 -21.15 33.39
CA PHE A 111 5.96 -20.34 33.28
C PHE A 111 6.28 -19.61 34.59
N LEU A 112 5.28 -19.02 35.25
CA LEU A 112 5.47 -18.30 36.50
C LEU A 112 5.83 -19.23 37.66
N ARG A 113 5.19 -20.41 37.77
CA ARG A 113 5.51 -21.41 38.79
C ARG A 113 6.93 -21.97 38.64
N SER A 114 7.39 -22.16 37.41
CA SER A 114 8.75 -22.62 37.12
C SER A 114 9.81 -21.52 37.21
N ASN A 115 9.41 -20.25 37.32
CA ASN A 115 10.32 -19.10 37.39
C ASN A 115 9.95 -18.11 38.52
N PRO A 116 10.15 -18.47 39.80
CA PRO A 116 9.77 -17.63 40.96
C PRO A 116 10.33 -16.21 40.93
N ARG A 117 11.56 -16.03 40.43
CA ARG A 117 12.17 -14.69 40.28
C ARG A 117 11.43 -13.81 39.27
N HIS A 118 10.96 -14.40 38.17
CA HIS A 118 10.17 -13.68 37.17
C HIS A 118 8.80 -13.33 37.74
N PHE A 119 8.20 -14.26 38.50
CA PHE A 119 6.94 -13.99 39.20
C PHE A 119 7.10 -12.84 40.21
N ALA A 120 8.17 -12.84 41.00
CA ALA A 120 8.47 -11.76 41.94
C ALA A 120 8.62 -10.39 41.27
N GLN A 121 9.31 -10.34 40.12
CA GLN A 121 9.42 -9.13 39.32
C GLN A 121 8.06 -8.67 38.83
N MET A 122 7.23 -9.59 38.33
CA MET A 122 5.88 -9.29 37.88
C MET A 122 5.07 -8.70 39.04
N VAL A 123 4.93 -9.41 40.16
CA VAL A 123 4.15 -8.97 41.34
C VAL A 123 4.61 -7.60 41.84
N ARG A 124 5.92 -7.36 42.01
CA ARG A 124 6.43 -6.05 42.44
C ARG A 124 6.10 -4.91 41.47
N SER A 125 6.02 -5.19 40.17
CA SER A 125 5.72 -4.18 39.16
C SER A 125 4.23 -3.88 39.00
N THR A 126 3.35 -4.83 39.33
CA THR A 126 1.91 -4.77 39.03
C THR A 126 1.02 -4.68 40.27
N ALA A 127 1.41 -5.32 41.38
CA ALA A 127 0.62 -5.38 42.60
C ALA A 127 0.45 -3.99 43.27
N PRO A 128 1.49 -3.12 43.36
CA PRO A 128 1.33 -1.76 43.89
C PRO A 128 0.40 -0.88 43.03
N ARG A 129 0.20 -1.23 41.76
CA ARG A 129 -0.71 -0.52 40.84
C ARG A 129 -2.13 -1.08 40.87
N GLY A 130 -2.37 -2.14 41.64
CA GLY A 130 -3.65 -2.83 41.69
C GLY A 130 -4.08 -3.49 40.39
N VAL A 131 -3.12 -3.85 39.51
CA VAL A 131 -3.43 -4.40 38.18
C VAL A 131 -4.18 -5.74 38.29
N PHE A 132 -3.91 -6.55 39.32
CA PHE A 132 -4.52 -7.88 39.47
C PHE A 132 -5.80 -7.90 40.31
N SER A 133 -5.87 -7.06 41.33
CA SER A 133 -6.94 -7.07 42.35
C SER A 133 -7.86 -5.85 42.28
N GLY A 134 -7.55 -4.89 41.40
CA GLY A 134 -8.21 -3.57 41.37
C GLY A 134 -7.80 -2.64 42.52
N ARG A 135 -6.87 -3.04 43.40
CA ARG A 135 -6.37 -2.25 44.54
C ARG A 135 -4.87 -2.46 44.75
N PRO A 136 -4.10 -1.42 45.14
CA PRO A 136 -2.69 -1.58 45.48
C PRO A 136 -2.46 -2.67 46.54
N ILE A 137 -1.54 -3.59 46.28
CA ILE A 137 -1.04 -4.59 47.22
C ILE A 137 0.45 -4.31 47.40
N PHE A 138 0.87 -4.17 48.66
CA PHE A 138 2.28 -4.04 49.06
C PHE A 138 2.65 -5.28 49.85
N ASN A 139 3.73 -5.96 49.46
CA ASN A 139 4.19 -7.15 50.18
C ASN A 139 5.71 -7.27 50.12
N GLU A 140 6.34 -7.16 51.29
CA GLU A 140 7.80 -7.27 51.52
C GLU A 140 8.30 -8.72 51.34
N ALA A 141 7.42 -9.73 51.40
CA ALA A 141 7.76 -11.14 51.19
C ALA A 141 8.42 -11.40 49.81
N TRP A 142 8.24 -10.49 48.85
CA TRP A 142 8.81 -10.61 47.51
C TRP A 142 10.23 -10.04 47.36
N ASP A 143 10.83 -9.50 48.43
CA ASP A 143 12.17 -8.88 48.36
C ASP A 143 13.30 -9.92 48.27
N ALA A 144 13.09 -11.10 48.85
CA ALA A 144 14.05 -12.20 48.82
C ALA A 144 13.39 -13.49 48.29
N VAL A 145 13.44 -13.70 46.97
CA VAL A 145 12.90 -14.91 46.33
C VAL A 145 14.02 -15.91 46.04
N GLY A 146 13.87 -17.11 46.60
CA GLY A 146 14.76 -18.24 46.42
C GLY A 146 14.59 -18.94 45.07
N GLU A 147 15.06 -20.19 44.98
CA GLU A 147 14.84 -21.06 43.82
C GLU A 147 13.37 -21.52 43.71
N TYR A 148 12.67 -21.57 44.84
CA TYR A 148 11.25 -21.88 44.97
C TYR A 148 10.53 -20.81 45.79
N LEU A 149 9.21 -20.73 45.66
CA LEU A 149 8.37 -19.89 46.52
C LEU A 149 8.27 -20.51 47.92
N ASP A 150 8.36 -19.69 48.95
CA ASP A 150 8.05 -20.11 50.32
C ASP A 150 6.52 -20.12 50.57
N PRO A 151 6.04 -20.68 51.71
CA PRO A 151 4.61 -20.74 52.00
C PRO A 151 3.90 -19.40 52.06
N GLU A 152 4.56 -18.34 52.55
CA GLU A 152 3.96 -16.99 52.63
C GLU A 152 3.80 -16.38 51.24
N GLN A 153 4.82 -16.52 50.39
CA GLN A 153 4.77 -16.12 48.99
C GLN A 153 3.70 -16.90 48.22
N TYR A 154 3.55 -18.19 48.50
CA TYR A 154 2.54 -19.05 47.87
C TYR A 154 1.11 -18.68 48.24
N GLU A 155 0.85 -18.40 49.53
CA GLU A 155 -0.45 -17.87 49.98
C GLU A 155 -0.76 -16.52 49.32
N ASN A 156 0.25 -15.65 49.19
CA ASN A 156 0.07 -14.38 48.49
C ASN A 156 -0.29 -14.54 47.02
N VAL A 157 0.36 -15.47 46.31
CA VAL A 157 0.01 -15.82 44.92
C VAL A 157 -1.43 -16.31 44.84
N SER A 158 -1.82 -17.23 45.73
CA SER A 158 -3.17 -17.78 45.80
C SER A 158 -4.22 -16.69 46.05
N ASP A 159 -3.90 -15.67 46.87
CA ASP A 159 -4.76 -14.51 47.08
C ASP A 159 -4.90 -13.62 45.84
N ILE A 160 -3.81 -13.42 45.10
CA ILE A 160 -3.82 -12.67 43.83
C ILE A 160 -4.71 -13.39 42.80
N HIS A 161 -4.54 -14.70 42.63
CA HIS A 161 -5.34 -15.50 41.69
C HIS A 161 -6.83 -15.46 42.08
N ARG A 162 -7.15 -15.61 43.38
CA ARG A 162 -8.51 -15.44 43.92
C ARG A 162 -9.07 -14.04 43.67
N ALA A 163 -8.25 -13.00 43.71
CA ALA A 163 -8.69 -11.64 43.38
C ALA A 163 -9.00 -11.49 41.88
N ILE A 164 -8.20 -12.08 41.00
CA ILE A 164 -8.41 -12.07 39.55
C ILE A 164 -9.71 -12.79 39.19
N VAL A 165 -9.96 -14.00 39.73
CA VAL A 165 -11.21 -14.73 39.51
C VAL A 165 -12.42 -13.91 39.95
N ARG A 166 -12.35 -13.27 41.13
CA ARG A 166 -13.41 -12.39 41.63
C ARG A 166 -13.67 -11.23 40.67
N LEU A 167 -12.63 -10.55 40.20
CA LEU A 167 -12.75 -9.43 39.26
C LEU A 167 -13.40 -9.86 37.94
N LEU A 168 -12.93 -10.96 37.33
CA LEU A 168 -13.48 -11.46 36.07
C LEU A 168 -14.94 -11.92 36.20
N ARG A 169 -15.31 -12.52 37.35
CA ARG A 169 -16.71 -12.87 37.65
C ARG A 169 -17.58 -11.62 37.80
N THR A 170 -17.09 -10.57 38.48
CA THR A 170 -17.79 -9.29 38.56
C THR A 170 -17.98 -8.68 37.18
N ASP A 171 -16.93 -8.64 36.36
CA ASP A 171 -17.00 -8.14 34.99
C ASP A 171 -18.02 -8.93 34.15
N LEU A 172 -18.07 -10.26 34.29
CA LEU A 172 -19.06 -11.10 33.63
C LEU A 172 -20.49 -10.78 34.11
N MET A 173 -20.69 -10.62 35.42
CA MET A 173 -21.98 -10.31 36.04
C MET A 173 -22.54 -8.95 35.57
N VAL A 174 -21.70 -7.92 35.48
CA VAL A 174 -22.11 -6.57 35.06
C VAL A 174 -22.03 -6.36 33.55
N GLY A 175 -21.56 -7.36 32.80
CA GLY A 175 -21.40 -7.29 31.35
C GLY A 175 -20.29 -6.33 30.89
N ARG A 176 -19.24 -6.15 31.70
CA ARG A 176 -18.01 -5.43 31.31
C ARG A 176 -17.10 -6.40 30.55
N LEU A 177 -16.88 -6.13 29.27
CA LEU A 177 -16.22 -7.08 28.35
C LEU A 177 -14.82 -6.63 27.90
N ASP A 178 -14.26 -5.59 28.52
CA ASP A 178 -12.98 -4.99 28.12
C ASP A 178 -11.81 -5.98 28.20
N ALA A 179 -11.78 -6.83 29.23
CA ALA A 179 -10.75 -7.85 29.39
C ALA A 179 -10.83 -8.92 28.28
N ALA A 180 -12.04 -9.42 28.00
CA ALA A 180 -12.27 -10.38 26.93
C ALA A 180 -11.95 -9.79 25.56
N ARG A 181 -12.26 -8.51 25.34
CA ARG A 181 -11.91 -7.81 24.09
C ARG A 181 -10.41 -7.75 23.89
N ARG A 182 -9.62 -7.41 24.91
CA ARG A 182 -8.15 -7.40 24.80
C ARG A 182 -7.58 -8.77 24.43
N ILE A 183 -8.10 -9.83 25.04
CA ILE A 183 -7.70 -11.21 24.72
C ILE A 183 -8.08 -11.60 23.29
N ALA A 184 -9.30 -11.26 22.86
CA ALA A 184 -9.75 -11.52 21.50
C ALA A 184 -8.93 -10.74 20.46
N GLU A 185 -8.61 -9.47 20.71
CA GLU A 185 -7.74 -8.66 19.86
C GLU A 185 -6.33 -9.23 19.77
N ALA A 186 -5.74 -9.69 20.89
CA ALA A 186 -4.43 -10.34 20.89
C ALA A 186 -4.42 -11.66 20.09
N ALA A 187 -5.47 -12.48 20.24
CA ALA A 187 -5.61 -13.72 19.47
C ALA A 187 -5.79 -13.45 17.96
N CYS A 188 -6.56 -12.43 17.59
CA CYS A 188 -6.69 -11.99 16.20
C CYS A 188 -5.38 -11.43 15.64
N ALA A 189 -4.62 -10.67 16.44
CA ALA A 189 -3.32 -10.14 16.03
C ALA A 189 -2.32 -11.26 15.74
N ALA A 190 -2.31 -12.34 16.53
CA ALA A 190 -1.50 -13.53 16.26
C ALA A 190 -1.83 -14.21 14.93
N LEU A 191 -3.08 -14.09 14.46
CA LEU A 191 -3.53 -14.59 13.15
C LEU A 191 -3.38 -13.54 12.02
N SER A 192 -2.90 -12.33 12.33
CA SER A 192 -2.86 -11.19 11.41
C SER A 192 -4.22 -10.83 10.79
N ILE A 193 -5.31 -10.97 11.56
CA ILE A 193 -6.66 -10.59 11.14
C ILE A 193 -7.17 -9.40 11.96
N ARG A 194 -8.05 -8.59 11.36
CA ARG A 194 -8.74 -7.49 12.04
C ARG A 194 -10.22 -7.82 12.15
N VAL A 195 -10.73 -7.84 13.37
CA VAL A 195 -12.16 -8.02 13.66
C VAL A 195 -12.70 -6.76 14.34
N ASP A 196 -13.92 -6.37 13.98
CA ASP A 196 -14.61 -5.27 14.65
C ASP A 196 -15.46 -5.78 15.83
N TRP A 197 -14.87 -5.72 17.02
CA TRP A 197 -15.52 -6.13 18.28
C TRP A 197 -16.51 -5.11 18.85
N THR A 198 -16.74 -3.98 18.18
CA THR A 198 -17.70 -2.96 18.65
C THR A 198 -19.14 -3.25 18.22
N GLN A 199 -19.32 -4.19 17.28
CA GLN A 199 -20.63 -4.54 16.74
C GLN A 199 -21.49 -5.26 17.79
N PRO A 200 -22.82 -5.06 17.81
CA PRO A 200 -23.71 -5.71 18.78
C PRO A 200 -23.58 -7.24 18.81
N GLN A 201 -23.37 -7.86 17.65
CA GLN A 201 -23.17 -9.30 17.49
C GLN A 201 -21.90 -9.83 18.19
N ALA A 202 -20.90 -8.98 18.44
CA ALA A 202 -19.67 -9.35 19.14
C ALA A 202 -19.91 -9.62 20.64
N ARG A 203 -20.99 -9.08 21.22
CA ARG A 203 -21.23 -9.10 22.66
C ARG A 203 -21.32 -10.51 23.23
N MET A 204 -22.08 -11.40 22.56
CA MET A 204 -22.21 -12.80 22.99
C MET A 204 -20.89 -13.57 22.86
N SER A 205 -20.13 -13.31 21.78
CA SER A 205 -18.81 -13.90 21.58
C SER A 205 -17.82 -13.49 22.67
N LEU A 206 -17.78 -12.21 23.02
CA LEU A 206 -16.93 -11.70 24.10
C LEU A 206 -17.35 -12.24 25.47
N GLN A 207 -18.63 -12.46 25.73
CA GLN A 207 -19.10 -13.15 26.94
C GLN A 207 -18.58 -14.59 27.02
N ARG A 208 -18.57 -15.33 25.90
CA ARG A 208 -17.99 -16.69 25.83
C ARG A 208 -16.50 -16.68 26.15
N VAL A 209 -15.76 -15.71 25.59
CA VAL A 209 -14.32 -15.52 25.88
C VAL A 209 -14.11 -15.19 27.36
N LEU A 210 -14.89 -14.27 27.94
CA LEU A 210 -14.79 -13.92 29.36
C LEU A 210 -15.07 -15.13 30.26
N GLY A 211 -16.09 -15.93 29.94
CA GLY A 211 -16.38 -17.17 30.65
C GLY A 211 -15.23 -18.18 30.59
N ALA A 212 -14.52 -18.24 29.46
CA ALA A 212 -13.32 -19.05 29.30
C ALA A 212 -12.17 -18.58 30.19
N MET A 213 -11.94 -17.27 30.26
CA MET A 213 -10.96 -16.68 31.18
C MET A 213 -11.27 -17.01 32.64
N VAL A 214 -12.55 -16.92 33.06
CA VAL A 214 -12.96 -17.30 34.42
C VAL A 214 -12.63 -18.77 34.69
N ARG A 215 -12.99 -19.70 33.79
CA ARG A 215 -12.67 -21.12 33.95
C ARG A 215 -11.16 -21.39 34.02
N ALA A 216 -10.38 -20.71 33.19
CA ALA A 216 -8.92 -20.86 33.17
C ALA A 216 -8.30 -20.42 34.51
N TRP A 217 -8.71 -19.28 35.04
CA TRP A 217 -8.22 -18.81 36.35
C TRP A 217 -8.74 -19.66 37.52
N GLN A 218 -9.93 -20.24 37.44
CA GLN A 218 -10.38 -21.25 38.42
C GLN A 218 -9.52 -22.52 38.37
N ASN A 219 -9.03 -22.91 37.20
CA ASN A 219 -8.10 -24.02 37.07
C ASN A 219 -6.72 -23.67 37.64
N VAL A 220 -6.29 -22.41 37.56
CA VAL A 220 -5.11 -21.92 38.29
C VAL A 220 -5.32 -22.02 39.80
N GLU A 221 -6.49 -21.62 40.33
CA GLU A 221 -6.80 -21.78 41.77
C GLU A 221 -6.74 -23.26 42.23
N LYS A 222 -7.13 -24.22 41.38
CA LYS A 222 -6.99 -25.65 41.68
C LYS A 222 -5.52 -26.09 41.72
N ARG A 223 -4.67 -25.56 40.83
CA ARG A 223 -3.22 -25.79 40.89
C ARG A 223 -2.61 -25.20 42.17
N ASP A 224 -3.17 -24.10 42.67
CA ASP A 224 -2.80 -23.53 43.97
C ASP A 224 -3.19 -24.40 45.17
N SER A 225 -4.13 -25.35 45.01
CA SER A 225 -4.40 -26.37 46.03
C SER A 225 -3.64 -27.69 45.80
N GLY A 226 -2.71 -27.71 44.84
CA GLY A 226 -1.93 -28.89 44.48
C GLY A 226 -2.68 -29.90 43.59
N GLU A 227 -3.85 -29.55 43.05
CA GLU A 227 -4.53 -30.43 42.09
C GLU A 227 -3.77 -30.45 40.76
N PRO A 228 -3.55 -31.65 40.17
CA PRO A 228 -2.88 -31.77 38.89
C PRO A 228 -3.84 -31.36 37.76
N VAL A 229 -3.75 -30.11 37.32
CA VAL A 229 -4.47 -29.60 36.15
C VAL A 229 -3.52 -29.45 34.98
N GLU A 230 -3.71 -30.24 33.92
CA GLU A 230 -2.88 -30.16 32.71
C GLU A 230 -3.17 -28.90 31.89
N THR A 231 -2.14 -28.36 31.24
CA THR A 231 -2.29 -27.28 30.26
C THR A 231 -2.77 -27.86 28.94
N PRO A 232 -3.90 -27.38 28.38
CA PRO A 232 -4.43 -27.86 27.11
C PRO A 232 -3.43 -27.68 25.94
N GLN A 233 -3.54 -28.55 24.94
CA GLN A 233 -2.78 -28.43 23.69
C GLN A 233 -3.17 -27.18 22.88
N ASP A 234 -2.30 -26.74 21.97
CA ASP A 234 -2.57 -25.61 21.10
C ASP A 234 -3.79 -25.92 20.23
N PRO A 235 -4.82 -25.07 20.23
CA PRO A 235 -5.94 -25.27 19.33
C PRO A 235 -5.46 -25.10 17.88
N PRO A 236 -5.97 -25.92 16.94
CA PRO A 236 -5.65 -25.74 15.53
C PRO A 236 -6.09 -24.34 15.08
N ALA A 237 -5.27 -23.71 14.24
CA ALA A 237 -5.60 -22.41 13.69
C ALA A 237 -6.92 -22.52 12.90
N PRO A 238 -7.88 -21.61 13.14
CA PRO A 238 -9.18 -21.67 12.48
C PRO A 238 -9.02 -21.35 10.99
N SER A 239 -9.85 -21.95 10.16
CA SER A 239 -9.94 -21.64 8.73
C SER A 239 -10.68 -20.31 8.53
N VAL A 240 -10.03 -19.22 8.96
CA VAL A 240 -10.56 -17.88 8.79
C VAL A 240 -10.16 -17.41 7.40
N ALA A 241 -11.15 -17.05 6.57
CA ALA A 241 -10.89 -16.30 5.36
C ALA A 241 -10.20 -14.99 5.77
N LYS A 242 -8.87 -14.94 5.62
CA LYS A 242 -8.15 -13.68 5.73
C LYS A 242 -8.83 -12.71 4.77
N PRO A 243 -9.13 -11.47 5.20
CA PRO A 243 -9.52 -10.45 4.24
C PRO A 243 -8.46 -10.48 3.15
N GLU A 244 -8.87 -10.67 1.90
CA GLU A 244 -8.00 -10.42 0.77
C GLU A 244 -7.37 -9.05 1.04
N GLU A 245 -6.05 -9.02 1.25
CA GLU A 245 -5.32 -7.78 1.05
C GLU A 245 -5.83 -7.25 -0.30
N PRO A 246 -6.23 -5.98 -0.42
CA PRO A 246 -6.51 -5.44 -1.74
C PRO A 246 -5.26 -5.72 -2.54
N GLU A 247 -5.33 -6.68 -3.47
CA GLU A 247 -4.24 -7.04 -4.34
C GLU A 247 -3.71 -5.72 -4.86
N ALA A 248 -2.45 -5.41 -4.54
CA ALA A 248 -1.84 -4.18 -4.99
C ALA A 248 -2.14 -4.08 -6.49
N ALA A 249 -2.85 -3.01 -6.89
CA ALA A 249 -3.47 -2.92 -8.20
C ALA A 249 -2.50 -3.48 -9.25
N PRO A 250 -2.95 -4.42 -10.11
CA PRO A 250 -2.05 -5.22 -10.92
C PRO A 250 -1.09 -4.30 -11.68
N LYS A 251 0.20 -4.38 -11.32
CA LYS A 251 1.24 -3.49 -11.86
C LYS A 251 1.23 -3.55 -13.38
N THR A 252 1.50 -2.43 -14.02
CA THR A 252 1.53 -2.27 -15.48
C THR A 252 2.91 -1.83 -15.94
N LEU A 253 3.14 -1.72 -17.25
CA LEU A 253 4.38 -1.13 -17.78
C LEU A 253 4.56 0.34 -17.40
N GLN A 254 3.48 1.05 -17.04
CA GLN A 254 3.55 2.43 -16.56
C GLN A 254 4.27 2.52 -15.21
N ASP A 255 4.04 1.54 -14.33
CA ASP A 255 4.69 1.44 -13.01
C ASP A 255 6.18 1.09 -13.10
N VAL A 256 6.62 0.58 -14.25
CA VAL A 256 8.02 0.24 -14.53
C VAL A 256 8.83 1.47 -14.99
N VAL A 257 8.17 2.53 -15.46
CA VAL A 257 8.87 3.74 -15.96
C VAL A 257 9.75 4.40 -14.89
N PRO A 258 9.29 4.65 -13.65
CA PRO A 258 10.14 5.17 -12.59
C PRO A 258 11.34 4.28 -12.29
N MET A 259 11.15 2.96 -12.31
CA MET A 259 12.21 1.97 -12.06
C MET A 259 13.26 1.98 -13.18
N TRP A 260 12.81 2.10 -14.43
CA TRP A 260 13.68 2.24 -15.60
C TRP A 260 14.49 3.55 -15.56
N ILE A 261 13.88 4.66 -15.12
CA ILE A 261 14.56 5.95 -14.94
C ILE A 261 15.63 5.85 -13.85
N ALA A 262 15.27 5.34 -12.67
CA ALA A 262 16.19 5.18 -11.55
C ALA A 262 17.37 4.28 -11.90
N ARG A 263 17.12 3.20 -12.67
CA ARG A 263 18.14 2.23 -13.04
C ARG A 263 19.11 2.74 -14.11
N ASN A 264 18.61 3.45 -15.13
CA ASN A 264 19.39 3.74 -16.34
C ASN A 264 19.82 5.21 -16.47
N ALA A 265 19.34 6.10 -15.58
CA ALA A 265 19.59 7.54 -15.62
C ALA A 265 19.50 8.16 -17.04
N PRO A 266 18.41 7.92 -17.79
CA PRO A 266 18.28 8.36 -19.17
C PRO A 266 18.15 9.89 -19.29
N LYS A 267 18.58 10.46 -20.42
CA LYS A 267 18.36 11.87 -20.74
C LYS A 267 16.87 12.16 -20.97
N ASP A 268 16.44 13.41 -20.75
CA ASP A 268 15.04 13.84 -20.88
C ASP A 268 14.38 13.47 -22.21
N ASN A 269 15.14 13.55 -23.31
CA ASN A 269 14.64 13.16 -24.63
C ASN A 269 14.30 11.66 -24.72
N ALA A 270 15.05 10.80 -24.04
CA ALA A 270 14.81 9.35 -23.99
C ALA A 270 13.63 9.03 -23.07
N ILE A 271 13.44 9.77 -21.98
CA ILE A 271 12.24 9.68 -21.13
C ILE A 271 10.99 10.03 -21.95
N GLY A 272 11.02 11.15 -22.68
CA GLY A 272 9.90 11.58 -23.54
C GLY A 272 9.56 10.55 -24.64
N ARG A 273 10.58 9.99 -25.30
CA ARG A 273 10.39 8.92 -26.31
C ARG A 273 9.78 7.66 -25.71
N THR A 274 10.22 7.25 -24.52
CA THR A 274 9.72 6.06 -23.83
C THR A 274 8.28 6.24 -23.38
N LYS A 275 7.92 7.40 -22.82
CA LYS A 275 6.53 7.74 -22.48
C LYS A 275 5.62 7.76 -23.71
N LYS A 276 6.10 8.31 -24.84
CA LYS A 276 5.36 8.30 -26.10
C LYS A 276 5.16 6.88 -26.63
N ALA A 277 6.19 6.03 -26.56
CA ALA A 277 6.08 4.62 -26.95
C ALA A 277 5.07 3.87 -26.06
N LEU A 278 5.07 4.14 -24.75
CA LEU A 278 4.11 3.55 -23.82
C LEU A 278 2.67 3.96 -24.13
N ALA A 279 2.42 5.24 -24.41
CA ALA A 279 1.08 5.70 -24.80
C ALA A 279 0.59 5.01 -26.09
N LEU A 280 1.49 4.80 -27.07
CA LEU A 280 1.17 4.04 -28.29
C LEU A 280 0.92 2.56 -28.02
N PHE A 281 1.62 1.98 -27.05
CA PHE A 281 1.38 0.60 -26.62
C PHE A 281 -0.01 0.47 -25.99
N GLU A 282 -0.36 1.36 -25.06
CA GLU A 282 -1.67 1.40 -24.43
C GLU A 282 -2.80 1.68 -25.43
N GLU A 283 -2.57 2.51 -26.45
CA GLU A 283 -3.51 2.72 -27.56
C GLU A 283 -3.74 1.42 -28.36
N ALA A 284 -2.69 0.61 -28.56
CA ALA A 284 -2.75 -0.61 -29.35
C ALA A 284 -3.38 -1.80 -28.63
N VAL A 285 -3.12 -1.95 -27.32
CA VAL A 285 -3.47 -3.15 -26.56
C VAL A 285 -4.24 -2.89 -25.28
N GLY A 286 -4.51 -1.63 -24.94
CA GLY A 286 -5.09 -1.22 -23.67
C GLY A 286 -4.07 -1.14 -22.54
N VAL A 287 -4.55 -0.79 -21.35
CA VAL A 287 -3.77 -0.86 -20.11
C VAL A 287 -3.79 -2.31 -19.63
N VAL A 288 -2.69 -3.03 -19.86
CA VAL A 288 -2.57 -4.46 -19.55
C VAL A 288 -1.68 -4.66 -18.32
N PRO A 289 -2.14 -5.42 -17.30
CA PRO A 289 -1.30 -5.92 -16.22
C PRO A 289 -0.03 -6.62 -16.70
N LEU A 290 1.07 -6.50 -15.95
CA LEU A 290 2.31 -7.20 -16.22
C LEU A 290 2.09 -8.73 -16.29
N ALA A 291 1.25 -9.27 -15.40
CA ALA A 291 0.90 -10.70 -15.37
C ALA A 291 0.23 -11.19 -16.67
N ASP A 292 -0.49 -10.31 -17.37
CA ASP A 292 -1.25 -10.63 -18.59
C ASP A 292 -0.47 -10.33 -19.88
N LEU A 293 0.80 -9.91 -19.76
CA LEU A 293 1.64 -9.67 -20.92
C LEU A 293 2.04 -11.00 -21.58
N THR A 294 1.56 -11.20 -22.80
CA THR A 294 1.87 -12.38 -23.61
C THR A 294 2.52 -12.01 -24.93
N LYS A 295 3.07 -13.01 -25.64
CA LYS A 295 3.55 -12.87 -27.02
C LYS A 295 2.49 -12.28 -27.96
N ALA A 296 1.22 -12.65 -27.76
CA ALA A 296 0.10 -12.15 -28.55
C ALA A 296 -0.14 -10.64 -28.32
N VAL A 297 0.01 -10.15 -27.09
CA VAL A 297 -0.03 -8.71 -26.78
C VAL A 297 1.06 -7.97 -27.56
N GLY A 298 2.29 -8.50 -27.54
CA GLY A 298 3.40 -7.94 -28.32
C GLY A 298 3.15 -7.92 -29.83
N ALA A 299 2.61 -9.02 -30.39
CA ALA A 299 2.29 -9.13 -31.80
C ALA A 299 1.22 -8.10 -32.25
N ARG A 300 0.19 -7.86 -31.42
CA ARG A 300 -0.80 -6.80 -31.69
C ARG A 300 -0.15 -5.42 -31.75
N PHE A 301 0.77 -5.13 -30.84
CA PHE A 301 1.51 -3.87 -30.86
C PHE A 301 2.39 -3.73 -32.11
N VAL A 302 3.06 -4.80 -32.55
CA VAL A 302 3.82 -4.78 -33.82
C VAL A 302 2.89 -4.53 -35.01
N GLY A 303 1.74 -5.21 -35.08
CA GLY A 303 0.74 -4.99 -36.12
C GLY A 303 0.26 -3.53 -36.15
N PHE A 304 -0.01 -2.97 -34.97
CA PHE A 304 -0.38 -1.57 -34.81
C PHE A 304 0.71 -0.59 -35.29
N LEU A 305 1.98 -0.86 -34.97
CA LEU A 305 3.10 -0.01 -35.39
C LEU A 305 3.35 -0.05 -36.90
N LEU A 306 3.00 -1.15 -37.56
CA LEU A 306 3.19 -1.37 -39.00
C LEU A 306 1.93 -1.07 -39.84
N ALA A 307 0.84 -0.63 -39.20
CA ALA A 307 -0.41 -0.35 -39.87
C ALA A 307 -0.25 0.77 -40.94
N PRO A 308 -0.74 0.57 -42.18
CA PRO A 308 -0.55 1.52 -43.27
C PRO A 308 -1.04 2.94 -42.95
N GLU A 309 -2.15 3.07 -42.22
CA GLU A 309 -2.73 4.37 -41.83
C GLU A 309 -1.80 5.25 -40.97
N ARG A 310 -0.78 4.67 -40.33
CA ARG A 310 0.20 5.44 -39.52
C ARG A 310 1.24 6.15 -40.37
N GLY A 311 1.52 5.65 -41.58
CA GLY A 311 2.50 6.25 -42.50
C GLY A 311 3.93 6.33 -41.96
N TRP A 312 4.28 5.57 -40.91
CA TRP A 312 5.61 5.62 -40.30
C TRP A 312 6.64 4.79 -41.06
N SER A 313 7.88 5.28 -41.09
CA SER A 313 9.00 4.44 -41.52
C SER A 313 9.17 3.27 -40.55
N ARG A 314 9.60 2.11 -41.06
CA ARG A 314 9.88 0.94 -40.21
C ARG A 314 10.97 1.20 -39.18
N LYS A 315 11.91 2.11 -39.46
CA LYS A 315 12.88 2.59 -38.47
C LYS A 315 12.21 3.31 -37.29
N THR A 316 11.21 4.14 -37.56
CA THR A 316 10.45 4.85 -36.51
C THR A 316 9.64 3.86 -35.67
N ALA A 317 8.92 2.93 -36.30
CA ALA A 317 8.23 1.85 -35.62
C ALA A 317 9.19 1.04 -34.73
N GLY A 318 10.37 0.67 -35.27
CA GLY A 318 11.38 -0.09 -34.54
C GLY A 318 11.95 0.63 -33.30
N ASN A 319 11.97 1.96 -33.30
CA ASN A 319 12.38 2.74 -32.13
C ASN A 319 11.33 2.68 -31.01
N HIS A 320 10.03 2.71 -31.35
CA HIS A 320 8.95 2.56 -30.37
C HIS A 320 8.93 1.15 -29.76
N ALA A 321 9.08 0.12 -30.59
CA ALA A 321 9.22 -1.26 -30.15
C ALA A 321 10.39 -1.42 -29.15
N ALA A 322 11.56 -0.84 -29.46
CA ALA A 322 12.73 -0.93 -28.58
C ALA A 322 12.52 -0.29 -27.20
N CYS A 323 11.76 0.81 -27.11
CA CYS A 323 11.40 1.42 -25.82
C CYS A 323 10.54 0.47 -24.96
N ILE A 324 9.56 -0.21 -25.56
CA ILE A 324 8.70 -1.17 -24.83
C ILE A 324 9.50 -2.39 -24.40
N THR A 325 10.36 -2.92 -25.27
CA THR A 325 11.28 -4.01 -24.91
C THR A 325 12.18 -3.62 -23.73
N ALA A 326 12.67 -2.38 -23.69
CA ALA A 326 13.48 -1.90 -22.57
C ALA A 326 12.73 -1.87 -21.23
N LEU A 327 11.45 -1.46 -21.24
CA LEU A 327 10.60 -1.49 -20.03
C LEU A 327 10.34 -2.93 -19.58
N ALA A 328 9.95 -3.83 -20.49
CA ALA A 328 9.73 -5.24 -20.15
C ALA A 328 11.00 -5.91 -19.59
N ASN A 329 12.17 -5.60 -20.15
CA ASN A 329 13.45 -6.09 -19.62
C ASN A 329 13.78 -5.53 -18.23
N VAL A 330 13.38 -4.30 -17.90
CA VAL A 330 13.53 -3.79 -16.54
C VAL A 330 12.58 -4.49 -15.59
N ALA A 331 11.33 -4.72 -15.99
CA ALA A 331 10.36 -5.47 -15.19
C ALA A 331 10.89 -6.87 -14.81
N VAL A 332 11.59 -7.55 -15.71
CA VAL A 332 12.29 -8.82 -15.39
C VAL A 332 13.39 -8.63 -14.37
N LYS A 333 14.23 -7.60 -14.53
CA LYS A 333 15.37 -7.33 -13.64
C LYS A 333 14.98 -6.89 -12.23
N VAL A 334 13.73 -6.49 -12.01
CA VAL A 334 13.18 -6.12 -10.71
C VAL A 334 12.14 -7.13 -10.21
N ASP A 335 12.14 -8.33 -10.79
CA ASP A 335 11.31 -9.46 -10.38
C ASP A 335 9.79 -9.19 -10.45
N LEU A 336 9.37 -8.33 -11.39
CA LEU A 336 7.96 -8.08 -11.71
C LEU A 336 7.47 -8.95 -12.88
N LEU A 337 8.40 -9.55 -13.63
CA LEU A 337 8.13 -10.52 -14.68
C LEU A 337 9.17 -11.64 -14.59
N ASN A 338 8.74 -12.89 -14.75
CA ASN A 338 9.68 -14.03 -14.82
C ASN A 338 10.59 -13.97 -16.05
N GLN A 339 10.05 -13.50 -17.18
CA GLN A 339 10.77 -13.32 -18.43
C GLN A 339 10.07 -12.27 -19.30
N ASN A 340 10.79 -11.70 -20.28
CA ASN A 340 10.20 -10.78 -21.23
C ASN A 340 9.39 -11.58 -22.27
N PRO A 341 8.06 -11.43 -22.33
CA PRO A 341 7.22 -12.22 -23.22
C PRO A 341 7.23 -11.68 -24.66
N PHE A 342 7.81 -10.51 -24.92
CA PHE A 342 7.69 -9.87 -26.22
C PHE A 342 8.79 -10.23 -27.20
N ASP A 343 8.39 -10.58 -28.43
CA ASP A 343 9.22 -10.46 -29.62
C ASP A 343 8.66 -9.33 -30.50
N LEU A 344 9.27 -8.15 -30.38
CA LEU A 344 8.86 -6.96 -31.15
C LEU A 344 9.77 -6.72 -32.37
N SER A 345 10.51 -7.74 -32.79
CA SER A 345 11.45 -7.62 -33.91
C SER A 345 10.72 -7.68 -35.27
N PHE A 346 11.21 -6.88 -36.22
CA PHE A 346 10.78 -6.90 -37.62
C PHE A 346 11.84 -6.21 -38.48
N ASP A 347 11.84 -6.49 -39.79
CA ASP A 347 12.80 -5.89 -40.73
C ASP A 347 12.59 -4.37 -40.83
N LYS A 348 13.65 -3.62 -40.48
CA LYS A 348 13.69 -2.15 -40.46
C LYS A 348 14.23 -1.54 -41.75
N THR A 349 14.81 -2.34 -42.65
CA THR A 349 15.43 -1.87 -43.89
C THR A 349 14.42 -1.62 -45.02
N ILE A 350 13.24 -2.23 -44.93
CA ILE A 350 12.15 -2.04 -45.90
C ILE A 350 11.71 -0.58 -45.90
N GLY A 351 11.79 0.06 -47.07
CA GLY A 351 11.46 1.47 -47.28
C GLY A 351 12.53 2.45 -46.81
N SER A 352 13.71 1.98 -46.37
CA SER A 352 14.82 2.86 -46.04
C SER A 352 15.51 3.36 -47.31
N LYS A 353 15.66 4.69 -47.45
CA LYS A 353 16.49 5.30 -48.49
C LYS A 353 17.91 5.45 -47.96
N SER A 354 18.89 4.97 -48.70
CA SER A 354 20.29 5.26 -48.41
C SER A 354 20.54 6.76 -48.59
N ARG A 355 21.27 7.36 -47.65
CA ARG A 355 21.75 8.74 -47.82
C ARG A 355 23.00 8.67 -48.67
N THR A 356 22.96 9.28 -49.85
CA THR A 356 24.15 9.41 -50.69
C THR A 356 25.06 10.50 -50.11
N PRO A 357 26.39 10.29 -50.09
CA PRO A 357 27.33 11.37 -49.83
C PRO A 357 27.14 12.50 -50.84
N TRP A 358 27.44 13.73 -50.42
CA TRP A 358 27.52 14.86 -51.34
C TRP A 358 28.68 14.65 -52.31
N THR A 359 28.46 14.91 -53.58
CA THR A 359 29.52 14.96 -54.59
C THR A 359 30.31 16.28 -54.47
N ASP A 360 31.56 16.28 -54.92
CA ASP A 360 32.40 17.49 -54.91
C ASP A 360 31.76 18.65 -55.69
N ASP A 361 31.02 18.36 -56.76
CA ASP A 361 30.31 19.35 -57.55
C ASP A 361 29.05 19.90 -56.87
N GLU A 362 28.37 19.10 -56.05
CA GLU A 362 27.27 19.57 -55.21
C GLU A 362 27.80 20.44 -54.06
N LEU A 363 28.92 20.05 -53.44
CA LEU A 363 29.57 20.85 -52.41
C LEU A 363 30.03 22.20 -52.99
N LYS A 364 30.72 22.20 -54.15
CA LYS A 364 31.11 23.44 -54.84
C LYS A 364 29.91 24.35 -55.12
N ARG A 365 28.79 23.81 -55.61
CA ARG A 365 27.58 24.60 -55.86
C ARG A 365 26.93 25.14 -54.58
N MET A 366 26.92 24.35 -53.51
CA MET A 366 26.37 24.75 -52.21
C MET A 366 27.18 25.89 -51.57
N PHE A 367 28.51 25.88 -51.74
CA PHE A 367 29.41 26.91 -51.20
C PHE A 367 29.72 28.06 -52.17
N ALA A 368 29.35 27.96 -53.45
CA ALA A 368 29.52 29.03 -54.44
C ALA A 368 28.41 30.09 -54.40
N HIS A 369 27.33 29.86 -53.65
CA HIS A 369 26.34 30.90 -53.37
C HIS A 369 26.91 31.88 -52.33
N PRO A 370 26.91 33.21 -52.59
CA PRO A 370 27.28 34.18 -51.58
C PRO A 370 26.29 34.06 -50.42
N PHE A 371 26.79 33.66 -49.25
CA PHE A 371 26.04 33.87 -48.01
C PHE A 371 25.89 35.37 -47.85
N ASP A 372 24.67 35.87 -47.97
CA ASP A 372 24.33 37.26 -47.68
C ASP A 372 24.50 37.48 -46.17
N LEU A 373 25.75 37.66 -45.74
CA LEU A 373 26.11 38.12 -44.41
C LEU A 373 25.65 39.58 -44.34
N ALA A 374 24.41 39.78 -43.91
CA ALA A 374 23.91 41.11 -43.56
C ALA A 374 24.96 41.81 -42.68
N PRO A 375 25.43 43.01 -43.05
CA PRO A 375 26.47 43.70 -42.29
C PRO A 375 25.95 44.05 -40.90
N VAL A 376 26.67 43.59 -39.87
CA VAL A 376 26.51 44.05 -38.50
C VAL A 376 26.72 45.57 -38.50
N ARG A 377 25.63 46.34 -38.38
CA ARG A 377 25.68 47.75 -38.04
C ARG A 377 26.36 47.86 -36.68
N ARG A 378 27.63 48.27 -36.65
CA ARG A 378 28.22 48.91 -35.47
C ARG A 378 27.57 50.28 -35.35
N ILE A 379 26.84 50.49 -34.25
CA ILE A 379 26.41 51.82 -33.82
C ILE A 379 27.52 52.35 -32.90
N PRO A 380 27.94 53.62 -33.03
CA PRO A 380 29.09 54.20 -32.35
C PRO A 380 29.03 54.13 -30.81
#